data_AF-A0A1F2TQY0-F1
#
_entry.id   AF-A0A1F2TQY0-F1
#
_cell.length_a   1.000
_cell.length_b   1.000
_cell.length_c   1.000
_cell.angle_alpha   90.00
_cell.angle_beta   90.00
_cell.angle_gamma   90.00
#
_symmetry.space_group_name_H-M   'P 1'
#
loop_
_entity.id
_entity.type
_entity.pdbx_description
1 polymer ?
#
loop_
_entity_poly.entity_id
_entity_poly.type
_entity_poly.pdbx_seq_one_letter_code
_entity_poly.pdbx_strand_id
1 'polypeptide(L)'
;MTLDTELLQTARTTRTTFDEADRQALLARADYHTAVRRLHLAGGSLREIAEALSLSHQRVQQIVSESGGSWWSRVWRSRKVNPDAVCTWCGRPPAEVPKLIAGPHVYVCDACVGAAEKTRKGRPAAPFRGVMKKSVTARCAFCAKRAGADRPLIAAPSGRICAECLRTCRDILDGRSPSPV
;
A
#
# COMPACT_ATOMS: atom_id res chain seq x y z
N MET A 1 46.14 -14.23 22.19
CA MET A 1 45.12 -14.18 23.26
C MET A 1 43.86 -14.87 22.73
N THR A 2 43.50 -16.00 23.31
CA THR A 2 42.29 -16.75 22.95
C THR A 2 41.10 -16.15 23.68
N LEU A 3 40.00 -15.90 22.97
CA LEU A 3 38.77 -15.43 23.59
C LEU A 3 38.23 -16.48 24.57
N ASP A 4 37.73 -16.03 25.71
CA ASP A 4 37.01 -16.88 26.64
C ASP A 4 35.81 -17.52 25.92
N THR A 5 35.79 -18.84 25.91
CA THR A 5 34.83 -19.61 25.12
C THR A 5 33.42 -19.54 25.71
N GLU A 6 33.30 -19.43 27.03
CA GLU A 6 32.01 -19.33 27.72
C GLU A 6 31.39 -17.95 27.52
N LEU A 7 32.19 -16.89 27.64
CA LEU A 7 31.74 -15.52 27.34
C LEU A 7 31.35 -15.37 25.86
N LEU A 8 32.10 -16.01 24.94
CA LEU A 8 31.77 -15.99 23.52
C LEU A 8 30.46 -16.71 23.20
N GLN A 9 30.20 -17.85 23.84
CA GLN A 9 28.93 -18.58 23.68
C GLN A 9 27.75 -17.79 24.25
N THR A 10 27.92 -17.17 25.42
CA THR A 10 26.93 -16.27 26.02
C THR A 10 26.60 -15.11 25.09
N ALA A 11 27.62 -14.40 24.58
CA ALA A 11 27.42 -13.28 23.66
C ALA A 11 26.70 -13.66 22.37
N ARG A 12 27.00 -14.84 21.80
CA ARG A 12 26.31 -15.36 20.60
C ARG A 12 24.83 -15.63 20.88
N THR A 13 24.53 -16.25 22.01
CA THR A 13 23.16 -16.57 22.41
C THR A 13 22.36 -15.29 22.63
N THR A 14 22.90 -14.35 23.42
CA THR A 14 22.27 -13.05 23.66
C THR A 14 22.05 -12.26 22.37
N ARG A 15 23.01 -12.30 21.42
CA ARG A 15 22.83 -11.66 20.11
C ARG A 15 21.65 -12.24 19.34
N THR A 16 21.51 -13.56 19.29
CA THR A 16 20.37 -14.17 18.59
C THR A 16 19.04 -13.78 19.21
N THR A 17 18.95 -13.69 20.54
CA THR A 17 17.74 -13.23 21.22
C THR A 17 17.46 -11.75 20.95
N PHE A 18 18.51 -10.93 20.87
CA PHE A 18 18.40 -9.52 20.54
C PHE A 18 17.91 -9.32 19.11
N ASP A 19 18.52 -10.00 18.13
CA ASP A 19 18.15 -9.90 16.72
C ASP A 19 16.69 -10.30 16.49
N GLU A 20 16.22 -11.34 17.19
CA GLU A 20 14.81 -11.74 17.13
C GLU A 20 13.90 -10.68 17.75
N ALA A 21 14.24 -10.16 18.93
CA ALA A 21 13.46 -9.11 19.58
C ALA A 21 13.41 -7.82 18.74
N ASP A 22 14.51 -7.43 18.09
CA ASP A 22 14.56 -6.27 17.21
C ASP A 22 13.67 -6.46 15.97
N ARG A 23 13.72 -7.65 15.37
CA ARG A 23 12.82 -8.02 14.26
C ARG A 23 11.35 -7.94 14.67
N GLN A 24 11.00 -8.46 15.85
CA GLN A 24 9.64 -8.36 16.40
C GLN A 24 9.25 -6.90 16.66
N ALA A 25 10.13 -6.08 17.23
CA ALA A 25 9.88 -4.67 17.48
C ALA A 25 9.64 -3.89 16.18
N LEU A 26 10.40 -4.19 15.11
CA LEU A 26 10.20 -3.58 13.79
C LEU A 26 8.82 -3.93 13.20
N LEU A 27 8.41 -5.20 13.27
CA LEU A 27 7.10 -5.65 12.80
C LEU A 27 5.97 -5.02 13.61
N ALA A 28 6.05 -5.09 14.94
CA ALA A 28 5.06 -4.49 15.83
C ALA A 28 4.92 -2.98 15.60
N ARG A 29 6.03 -2.28 15.35
CA ARG A 29 6.01 -0.84 15.02
C ARG A 29 5.30 -0.58 13.69
N ALA A 30 5.52 -1.41 12.68
CA ALA A 30 4.85 -1.29 11.38
C ALA A 30 3.33 -1.52 11.50
N ASP A 31 2.92 -2.52 12.27
CA ASP A 31 1.50 -2.82 12.55
C ASP A 31 0.83 -1.70 13.33
N TYR A 32 1.49 -1.22 14.38
CA TYR A 32 1.03 -0.08 15.18
C TYR A 32 0.82 1.17 14.30
N HIS A 33 1.82 1.55 13.50
CA HIS A 33 1.68 2.68 12.59
C HIS A 33 0.54 2.48 11.58
N THR A 34 0.29 1.24 11.14
CA THR A 34 -0.83 0.91 10.25
C THR A 34 -2.17 1.08 10.93
N ALA A 35 -2.31 0.68 12.20
CA ALA A 35 -3.52 0.87 12.98
C ALA A 35 -3.84 2.36 13.18
N VAL A 36 -2.85 3.18 13.54
CA VAL A 36 -2.99 4.64 13.68
C VAL A 36 -3.50 5.27 12.39
N ARG A 37 -2.98 4.83 11.24
CA ARG A 37 -3.46 5.30 9.92
C ARG A 37 -4.91 4.91 9.66
N ARG A 38 -5.34 3.70 10.03
CA ARG A 38 -6.74 3.28 9.85
C ARG A 38 -7.71 4.12 10.65
N LEU A 39 -7.36 4.47 11.88
CA LEU A 39 -8.17 5.38 12.70
C LEU A 39 -8.38 6.72 11.99
N HIS A 40 -7.31 7.27 11.39
CA HIS A 40 -7.40 8.50 10.62
C HIS A 40 -8.25 8.34 9.34
N LEU A 41 -8.05 7.25 8.60
CA LEU A 41 -8.81 6.92 7.38
C LEU A 41 -10.29 6.60 7.65
N ALA A 42 -10.64 6.21 8.88
CA ALA A 42 -12.02 6.02 9.31
C ALA A 42 -12.72 7.34 9.69
N GLY A 43 -12.02 8.49 9.57
CA GLY A 43 -12.56 9.82 9.83
C GLY A 43 -12.08 10.45 11.14
N GLY A 44 -11.26 9.74 11.94
CA GLY A 44 -10.70 10.30 13.18
C GLY A 44 -9.75 11.46 12.88
N SER A 45 -9.91 12.58 13.56
CA SER A 45 -8.96 13.68 13.48
C SER A 45 -7.64 13.31 14.16
N LEU A 46 -6.53 13.93 13.75
CA LEU A 46 -5.22 13.69 14.37
C LEU A 46 -5.23 14.01 15.88
N ARG A 47 -6.09 14.94 16.31
CA ARG A 47 -6.23 15.34 17.71
C ARG A 47 -6.96 14.29 18.55
N GLU A 48 -8.07 13.76 18.05
CA GLU A 48 -8.81 12.68 18.71
C GLU A 48 -7.96 11.40 18.81
N ILE A 49 -7.21 11.08 17.75
CA ILE A 49 -6.30 9.92 17.75
C ILE A 49 -5.15 10.13 18.74
N ALA A 50 -4.61 11.34 18.82
CA ALA A 50 -3.56 11.67 19.78
C ALA A 50 -4.04 11.52 21.22
N GLU A 51 -5.23 12.03 21.53
CA GLU A 51 -5.86 11.89 22.84
C GLU A 51 -6.14 10.42 23.19
N ALA A 52 -6.75 9.66 22.27
CA ALA A 52 -7.08 8.25 22.48
C ALA A 52 -5.84 7.35 22.67
N LEU A 53 -4.70 7.72 22.09
CA LEU A 53 -3.44 6.97 22.18
C LEU A 53 -2.45 7.55 23.19
N SER A 54 -2.84 8.56 23.96
CA SER A 54 -1.96 9.28 24.89
C SER A 54 -0.67 9.75 24.23
N LEU A 55 -0.78 10.22 22.98
CA LEU A 55 0.33 10.73 22.18
C LEU A 55 0.21 12.25 21.98
N SER A 56 1.32 12.88 21.64
CA SER A 56 1.27 14.24 21.11
C SER A 56 0.70 14.26 19.69
N HIS A 57 -0.01 15.33 19.35
CA HIS A 57 -0.48 15.58 17.98
C HIS A 57 0.67 15.49 16.96
N GLN A 58 1.83 16.06 17.29
CA GLN A 58 3.03 16.00 16.44
C GLN A 58 3.50 14.56 16.20
N ARG A 59 3.40 13.69 17.22
CA ARG A 59 3.79 12.28 17.09
C ARG A 59 2.84 11.52 16.18
N VAL A 60 1.53 11.73 16.30
CA VAL A 60 0.55 11.13 15.39
C VAL A 60 0.76 11.63 13.96
N GLN A 61 1.03 12.94 13.79
CA GLN A 61 1.38 13.51 12.50
C GLN A 61 2.64 12.86 11.91
N GLN A 62 3.68 12.61 12.71
CA GLN A 62 4.89 11.88 12.27
C GLN A 62 4.58 10.44 11.86
N ILE A 63 3.82 9.69 12.66
CA ILE A 63 3.45 8.30 12.34
C ILE A 63 2.67 8.21 11.02
N VAL A 64 1.73 9.13 10.82
CA VAL A 64 0.95 9.23 9.60
C VAL A 64 1.80 9.74 8.42
N SER A 65 2.93 10.43 8.62
CA SER A 65 3.79 11.00 7.55
C SER A 65 5.09 10.22 7.23
N GLU A 66 5.64 9.45 8.17
CA GLU A 66 6.95 8.77 8.03
C GLU A 66 6.88 7.42 7.31
N SER A 67 5.76 6.70 7.35
CA SER A 67 5.69 5.30 6.86
C SER A 67 5.53 5.15 5.32
N GLY A 68 6.15 6.03 4.53
CA GLY A 68 5.92 6.19 3.08
C GLY A 68 5.72 7.63 2.55
N GLY A 69 6.39 8.59 3.19
CA GLY A 69 6.77 9.91 2.66
C GLY A 69 5.90 10.54 1.56
N SER A 70 5.25 11.65 1.89
CA SER A 70 4.77 12.70 0.96
C SER A 70 3.73 12.34 -0.11
N TRP A 71 3.38 11.06 -0.31
CA TRP A 71 2.47 10.66 -1.38
C TRP A 71 0.99 10.68 -0.95
N TRP A 72 0.62 10.11 0.21
CA TRP A 72 -0.77 10.17 0.69
C TRP A 72 -1.22 11.59 1.10
N SER A 73 -0.31 12.43 1.60
CA SER A 73 -0.59 13.86 1.89
C SER A 73 -0.92 14.68 0.64
N ARG A 74 -0.62 14.15 -0.56
CA ARG A 74 -1.04 14.71 -1.86
C ARG A 74 -2.35 14.11 -2.35
N VAL A 75 -2.58 12.81 -2.11
CA VAL A 75 -3.82 12.10 -2.48
C VAL A 75 -5.05 12.71 -1.79
N TRP A 76 -4.94 13.15 -0.54
CA TRP A 76 -6.04 13.78 0.18
C TRP A 76 -6.21 15.29 -0.07
N ARG A 77 -5.19 15.98 -0.59
CA ARG A 77 -5.26 17.42 -0.86
C ARG A 77 -5.94 17.79 -2.19
N SER A 78 -6.08 16.85 -3.12
CA SER A 78 -6.69 17.12 -4.42
C SER A 78 -8.11 16.55 -4.51
N ARG A 79 -9.06 17.30 -3.94
CA ARG A 79 -10.48 17.24 -4.36
C ARG A 79 -10.70 17.68 -5.82
N LYS A 80 -9.65 18.08 -6.53
CA LYS A 80 -9.66 18.35 -7.98
C LYS A 80 -8.73 17.37 -8.69
N VAL A 81 -9.30 16.30 -9.25
CA VAL A 81 -8.64 15.53 -10.31
C VAL A 81 -8.38 16.49 -11.46
N ASN A 82 -7.17 16.51 -12.02
CA ASN A 82 -6.87 17.33 -13.20
C ASN A 82 -7.90 16.97 -14.31
N PRO A 83 -8.64 17.94 -14.90
CA PRO A 83 -9.59 17.66 -15.98
C PRO A 83 -8.98 16.86 -17.14
N ASP A 84 -7.68 17.03 -17.38
CA ASP A 84 -6.93 16.35 -18.44
C ASP A 84 -6.40 14.97 -18.02
N ALA A 85 -6.66 14.53 -16.78
CA ALA A 85 -6.20 13.22 -16.30
C ALA A 85 -6.99 12.08 -16.94
N VAL A 86 -6.32 11.26 -17.74
CA VAL A 86 -6.93 10.07 -18.35
C VAL A 86 -6.59 8.79 -17.57
N CYS A 87 -7.53 7.84 -17.53
CA CYS A 87 -7.24 6.51 -17.02
C CYS A 87 -6.10 5.87 -17.81
N THR A 88 -5.06 5.42 -17.10
CA THR A 88 -3.86 4.78 -17.70
C THR A 88 -4.19 3.53 -18.51
N TRP A 89 -5.29 2.85 -18.20
CA TRP A 89 -5.65 1.55 -18.80
C TRP A 89 -6.61 1.66 -19.97
N CYS A 90 -7.68 2.46 -19.86
CA CYS A 90 -8.67 2.61 -20.92
C CYS A 90 -8.60 3.95 -21.66
N GLY A 91 -7.79 4.90 -21.19
CA GLY A 91 -7.63 6.22 -21.80
C GLY A 91 -8.78 7.20 -21.54
N ARG A 92 -9.84 6.80 -20.82
CA ARG A 92 -11.01 7.67 -20.61
C ARG A 92 -10.70 8.82 -19.64
N PRO A 93 -11.15 10.05 -19.94
CA PRO A 93 -11.02 11.21 -19.06
C PRO A 93 -12.03 11.16 -17.88
N PRO A 94 -11.93 12.06 -16.89
CA PRO A 94 -12.80 12.06 -15.71
C PRO A 94 -14.27 12.35 -16.06
N ALA A 95 -14.53 13.01 -17.19
CA ALA A 95 -15.88 13.29 -17.69
C ALA A 95 -16.63 12.04 -18.18
N GLU A 96 -15.91 10.96 -18.53
CA GLU A 96 -16.49 9.73 -19.09
C GLU A 96 -16.54 8.57 -18.08
N VAL A 97 -16.09 8.80 -16.84
CA VAL A 97 -16.03 7.76 -15.81
C VAL A 97 -16.63 8.25 -14.49
N PRO A 98 -17.49 7.46 -13.82
CA PRO A 98 -18.08 7.86 -12.54
C PRO A 98 -17.05 8.19 -11.46
N LYS A 99 -15.93 7.47 -11.42
CA LYS A 99 -14.84 7.73 -10.49
C LYS A 99 -13.48 7.51 -11.15
N LEU A 100 -12.54 8.42 -10.88
CA LEU A 100 -11.14 8.28 -11.27
C LEU A 100 -10.24 8.42 -10.03
N ILE A 101 -9.43 7.39 -9.77
CA ILE A 101 -8.51 7.32 -8.63
C ILE A 101 -7.10 7.67 -9.09
N ALA A 102 -6.47 8.63 -8.42
CA ALA A 102 -5.09 9.02 -8.66
C ALA A 102 -4.10 8.14 -7.87
N GLY A 103 -3.19 7.48 -8.59
CA GLY A 103 -1.98 6.82 -8.09
C GLY A 103 -0.77 7.77 -8.09
N PRO A 104 0.45 7.30 -7.75
CA PRO A 104 1.64 8.17 -7.78
C PRO A 104 2.00 8.64 -9.19
N HIS A 105 1.79 7.77 -10.20
CA HIS A 105 2.13 8.04 -11.60
C HIS A 105 1.07 7.54 -12.58
N VAL A 106 -0.10 7.13 -12.07
CA VAL A 106 -1.15 6.49 -12.87
C VAL A 106 -2.53 6.93 -12.41
N TYR A 107 -3.53 6.77 -13.26
CA TYR A 107 -4.93 6.95 -12.91
C TYR A 107 -5.73 5.69 -13.27
N VAL A 108 -6.64 5.28 -12.39
CA VAL A 108 -7.51 4.12 -12.65
C VAL A 108 -8.97 4.51 -12.44
N CYS A 109 -9.82 4.19 -13.43
CA CYS A 109 -11.26 4.37 -13.30
C CYS A 109 -11.93 3.16 -12.65
N ASP A 110 -13.14 3.35 -12.16
CA ASP A 110 -13.99 2.30 -11.58
C ASP A 110 -14.17 1.09 -12.51
N ALA A 111 -14.41 1.32 -13.81
CA ALA A 111 -14.54 0.24 -14.79
C ALA A 111 -13.25 -0.60 -14.92
N CYS A 112 -12.08 0.04 -14.90
CA CYS A 112 -10.79 -0.66 -14.96
C CYS A 112 -10.50 -1.42 -13.67
N VAL A 113 -10.88 -0.89 -12.50
CA VAL A 113 -10.80 -1.64 -11.23
C VAL A 113 -11.68 -2.90 -11.30
N GLY A 114 -12.91 -2.78 -11.80
CA GLY A 114 -13.81 -3.92 -12.00
C GLY A 114 -13.26 -4.96 -12.98
N ALA A 115 -12.67 -4.53 -14.09
CA ALA A 115 -12.05 -5.41 -15.09
C ALA A 115 -10.81 -6.14 -14.53
N ALA A 116 -9.98 -5.44 -13.76
CA ALA A 116 -8.83 -6.04 -13.09
C ALA A 116 -9.25 -7.09 -12.04
N GLU A 117 -10.32 -6.83 -11.28
CA GLU A 117 -10.86 -7.80 -10.31
C GLU A 117 -11.42 -9.05 -10.99
N LYS A 118 -12.18 -8.90 -12.08
CA LYS A 118 -12.65 -10.04 -12.87
C LYS A 118 -11.47 -10.87 -13.37
N THR A 119 -10.46 -10.21 -13.92
CA THR A 119 -9.25 -10.88 -14.42
C THR A 119 -8.48 -11.59 -13.31
N ARG A 120 -8.36 -10.96 -12.12
CA ARG A 120 -7.76 -11.58 -10.93
C ARG A 120 -8.47 -12.88 -10.52
N LYS A 121 -9.79 -12.92 -10.66
CA LYS A 121 -10.64 -14.09 -10.38
C LYS A 121 -10.68 -15.12 -11.52
N GLY A 122 -9.79 -15.00 -12.52
CA GLY A 122 -9.71 -15.93 -13.65
C GLY A 122 -10.71 -15.65 -14.76
N ARG A 123 -11.34 -14.47 -14.79
CA ARG A 123 -12.27 -14.04 -15.85
C ARG A 123 -11.69 -12.83 -16.59
N PRO A 124 -10.84 -13.03 -17.62
CA PRO A 124 -10.19 -11.94 -18.33
C PRO A 124 -11.21 -10.90 -18.83
N ALA A 125 -10.91 -9.63 -18.58
CA ALA A 125 -11.76 -8.51 -18.97
C ALA A 125 -10.88 -7.35 -19.44
N ALA A 126 -11.13 -6.87 -20.65
CA ALA A 126 -10.36 -5.77 -21.24
C ALA A 126 -10.33 -4.54 -20.31
N PRO A 127 -9.18 -3.86 -20.20
CA PRO A 127 -7.94 -4.07 -20.96
C PRO A 127 -6.99 -5.14 -20.36
N PHE A 128 -7.39 -5.79 -19.27
CA PHE A 128 -6.58 -6.80 -18.58
C PHE A 128 -6.73 -8.18 -19.23
N ARG A 129 -5.60 -8.86 -19.45
CA ARG A 129 -5.55 -10.11 -20.22
C ARG A 129 -5.16 -11.32 -19.39
N GLY A 130 -4.57 -11.13 -18.22
CA GLY A 130 -4.16 -12.24 -17.38
C GLY A 130 -3.51 -11.82 -16.07
N VAL A 131 -3.07 -12.84 -15.34
CA VAL A 131 -2.45 -12.69 -14.02
C VAL A 131 -1.05 -13.30 -14.06
N MET A 132 -0.05 -12.50 -13.72
CA MET A 132 1.35 -12.92 -13.60
C MET A 132 1.67 -13.19 -12.13
N LYS A 133 1.96 -14.45 -11.79
CA LYS A 133 2.26 -14.87 -10.41
C LYS A 133 3.72 -14.66 -10.02
N LYS A 134 4.66 -14.73 -10.98
CA LYS A 134 6.09 -14.49 -10.74
C LYS A 134 6.69 -13.72 -11.92
N SER A 135 7.54 -12.75 -11.62
CA SER A 135 8.32 -12.03 -12.61
C SER A 135 9.44 -11.25 -11.93
N VAL A 136 10.65 -11.36 -12.48
CA VAL A 136 11.82 -10.62 -12.00
C VAL A 136 11.90 -9.19 -12.56
N THR A 137 11.23 -8.92 -13.68
CA THR A 137 11.24 -7.61 -14.37
C THR A 137 9.95 -6.83 -14.22
N ALA A 138 8.79 -7.50 -14.09
CA ALA A 138 7.50 -6.83 -14.05
C ALA A 138 7.25 -6.15 -12.69
N ARG A 139 6.86 -4.88 -12.75
CA ARG A 139 6.52 -4.04 -11.60
C ARG A 139 5.06 -3.56 -11.66
N CYS A 140 4.49 -3.32 -10.48
CA CYS A 140 3.19 -2.68 -10.33
C CYS A 140 3.31 -1.19 -10.70
N ALA A 141 2.38 -0.67 -11.49
CA ALA A 141 2.36 0.73 -11.91
C ALA A 141 1.97 1.70 -10.77
N PHE A 142 1.32 1.21 -9.71
CA PHE A 142 1.03 1.99 -8.51
C PHE A 142 2.24 2.02 -7.56
N CYS A 143 2.63 0.89 -6.99
CA CYS A 143 3.62 0.86 -5.91
C CYS A 143 5.06 0.53 -6.37
N ALA A 144 5.32 0.35 -7.67
CA ALA A 144 6.62 0.00 -8.27
C ALA A 144 7.28 -1.31 -7.80
N LYS A 145 6.72 -2.00 -6.80
CA LYS A 145 7.20 -3.30 -6.31
C LYS A 145 7.01 -4.40 -7.39
N ARG A 146 7.83 -5.46 -7.34
CA ARG A 146 7.84 -6.61 -8.29
C ARG A 146 6.75 -7.67 -7.99
N ALA A 147 6.43 -8.52 -8.97
CA ALA A 147 5.53 -9.66 -8.75
C ALA A 147 6.15 -10.65 -7.74
N GLY A 148 5.33 -11.13 -6.80
CA GLY A 148 5.70 -12.14 -5.81
C GLY A 148 4.66 -13.26 -5.76
N ALA A 149 4.99 -14.39 -5.11
CA ALA A 149 4.10 -15.55 -5.02
C ALA A 149 2.74 -15.22 -4.36
N ASP A 150 2.77 -14.31 -3.39
CA ASP A 150 1.66 -13.73 -2.63
C ASP A 150 1.08 -12.45 -3.27
N ARG A 151 1.78 -11.90 -4.28
CA ARG A 151 1.53 -10.58 -4.83
C ARG A 151 1.48 -10.60 -6.35
N PRO A 152 0.47 -11.27 -6.94
CA PRO A 152 0.36 -11.39 -8.38
C PRO A 152 0.06 -10.04 -9.02
N LEU A 153 0.54 -9.86 -10.25
CA LEU A 153 0.26 -8.71 -11.09
C LEU A 153 -0.85 -9.03 -12.08
N ILE A 154 -1.91 -8.23 -12.09
CA ILE A 154 -2.94 -8.24 -13.12
C ILE A 154 -2.41 -7.40 -14.29
N ALA A 155 -2.28 -8.01 -15.45
CA ALA A 155 -1.55 -7.46 -16.59
C ALA A 155 -2.48 -6.91 -17.67
N ALA A 156 -2.14 -5.72 -18.17
CA ALA A 156 -2.68 -5.09 -19.37
C ALA A 156 -1.52 -4.49 -20.19
N PRO A 157 -1.72 -4.17 -21.49
CA PRO A 157 -0.68 -3.57 -22.32
C PRO A 157 -0.12 -2.26 -21.74
N SER A 158 -1.00 -1.38 -21.24
CA SER A 158 -0.62 -0.06 -20.71
C SER A 158 0.02 -0.10 -19.32
N GLY A 159 0.03 -1.25 -18.65
CA GLY A 159 0.58 -1.36 -17.29
C GLY A 159 -0.01 -2.52 -16.50
N ARG A 160 0.57 -2.74 -15.32
CA ARG A 160 0.22 -3.86 -14.44
C ARG A 160 -0.14 -3.34 -13.06
N ILE A 161 -1.12 -3.96 -12.41
CA ILE A 161 -1.52 -3.62 -11.04
C ILE A 161 -1.39 -4.86 -10.16
N CYS A 162 -0.79 -4.74 -8.97
CA CYS A 162 -0.75 -5.87 -8.03
C CYS A 162 -2.09 -6.05 -7.32
N ALA A 163 -2.36 -7.27 -6.85
CA ALA A 163 -3.59 -7.58 -6.12
C ALA A 163 -3.81 -6.68 -4.88
N GLU A 164 -2.74 -6.23 -4.23
CA GLU A 164 -2.80 -5.33 -3.07
C GLU A 164 -3.28 -3.93 -3.46
N CYS A 165 -2.62 -3.29 -4.44
CA CYS A 165 -3.07 -1.97 -4.92
C CYS A 165 -4.47 -2.03 -5.51
N LEU A 166 -4.84 -3.14 -6.17
CA LEU A 166 -6.20 -3.33 -6.67
C LEU A 166 -7.24 -3.35 -5.54
N ARG A 167 -6.96 -4.04 -4.43
CA ARG A 167 -7.83 -4.03 -3.24
C ARG A 167 -7.99 -2.62 -2.69
N THR A 168 -6.88 -1.89 -2.53
CA THR A 168 -6.91 -0.49 -2.07
C THR A 168 -7.77 0.39 -2.98
N CYS A 169 -7.64 0.27 -4.30
CA CYS A 169 -8.49 1.00 -5.24
C CYS A 169 -9.96 0.64 -5.06
N ARG A 170 -10.29 -0.63 -4.82
CA ARG A 170 -11.67 -1.07 -4.60
C ARG A 170 -12.25 -0.52 -3.31
N ASP A 171 -11.49 -0.55 -2.23
CA ASP A 171 -11.91 0.00 -0.94
C ASP A 171 -12.22 1.51 -1.07
N ILE A 172 -11.40 2.26 -1.81
CA ILE A 172 -11.65 3.68 -2.13
C ILE A 172 -12.95 3.86 -2.93
N LEU A 173 -13.23 3.01 -3.92
CA LEU A 173 -14.48 3.07 -4.69
C LEU A 173 -15.71 2.81 -3.82
N ASP A 174 -15.59 1.83 -2.93
CA ASP A 174 -16.65 1.39 -2.01
C ASP A 174 -16.83 2.36 -0.82
N GLY A 175 -16.01 3.41 -0.72
CA GLY A 175 -16.02 4.36 0.40
C GLY A 175 -15.57 3.73 1.72
N ARG A 176 -14.90 2.57 1.66
CA ARG A 176 -14.34 1.85 2.82
C ARG A 176 -12.88 2.25 3.01
N SER A 177 -12.44 2.36 4.26
CA SER A 177 -11.02 2.49 4.57
C SER A 177 -10.29 1.24 4.06
N PRO A 178 -9.15 1.36 3.34
CA PRO A 178 -8.49 0.21 2.76
C PRO A 178 -8.09 -0.83 3.81
N SER A 179 -8.55 -2.07 3.61
CA SER A 179 -8.32 -3.18 4.55
C SER A 179 -6.87 -3.67 4.43
N PRO A 180 -6.19 -4.00 5.54
CA PRO A 180 -4.93 -4.72 5.46
C PRO A 180 -5.16 -6.13 4.92
N VAL A 181 -4.07 -6.68 4.42
CA VAL A 181 -3.90 -8.07 3.98
C VAL A 181 -2.76 -8.62 4.80
#